data_AF-A0A6V7BRB3-F1
#
_entry.id   AF-A0A6V7BRB3-F1
#
_cell.length_a   1.000
_cell.length_b   1.000
_cell.length_c   1.000
_cell.angle_alpha   90.00
_cell.angle_beta   90.00
_cell.angle_gamma   90.00
#
_symmetry.space_group_name_H-M   'P 1'
#
loop_
_entity.id
_entity.type
_entity.pdbx_description
1 polymer ?
#
loop_
_entity_poly.entity_id
_entity_poly.type
_entity_poly.pdbx_seq_one_letter_code
_entity_poly.pdbx_strand_id
1 'polypeptide(L)'
;MTATQEQLFAFALYEIRYLLAGHLGSQRESDLSVRAAAHLAYAMHNEAETVLHGGAFDPGSVVARLGVVDEMLGTDFQRRLAEATRDDA
;
A
#
# COMPACT_ATOMS: atom_id res chain seq x y z
N MET A 1 13.75 -22.37 -4.24
CA MET A 1 13.83 -21.03 -3.62
C MET A 1 13.03 -21.05 -2.34
N THR A 2 13.59 -20.52 -1.26
CA THR A 2 12.86 -20.21 -0.03
C THR A 2 12.66 -18.70 0.03
N ALA A 3 11.42 -18.23 0.02
CA ALA A 3 11.10 -16.82 0.22
C ALA A 3 10.90 -16.54 1.71
N THR A 4 11.35 -15.37 2.17
CA THR A 4 11.04 -14.87 3.52
C THR A 4 9.58 -14.46 3.63
N GLN A 5 9.06 -14.34 4.86
CA GLN A 5 7.69 -13.87 5.09
C GLN A 5 7.48 -12.47 4.49
N GLU A 6 8.46 -11.58 4.65
CA GLU A 6 8.46 -10.22 4.12
C GLU A 6 8.40 -10.23 2.58
N GLN A 7 9.17 -11.10 1.93
CA GLN A 7 9.13 -11.25 0.47
C GLN A 7 7.79 -11.80 -0.02
N LEU A 8 7.13 -12.68 0.73
CA LEU A 8 5.80 -13.18 0.36
C LEU A 8 4.74 -12.08 0.45
N PHE A 9 4.76 -11.26 1.51
CA PHE A 9 3.84 -10.12 1.64
C PHE A 9 4.11 -9.03 0.61
N ALA A 10 5.38 -8.73 0.35
CA ALA A 10 5.78 -7.79 -0.68
C ALA A 10 5.35 -8.27 -2.08
N PHE A 11 5.51 -9.55 -2.38
CA PHE A 11 5.05 -10.15 -3.64
C PHE A 11 3.53 -10.01 -3.80
N ALA A 12 2.76 -10.38 -2.77
CA ALA A 12 1.31 -10.25 -2.80
C ALA A 12 0.87 -8.80 -3.05
N LEU A 13 1.50 -7.83 -2.39
CA LEU A 13 1.19 -6.41 -2.56
C LEU A 13 1.55 -5.90 -3.97
N TYR A 14 2.70 -6.33 -4.50
CA TYR A 14 3.13 -5.99 -5.85
C TYR A 14 2.14 -6.51 -6.90
N GLU A 15 1.68 -7.76 -6.77
CA GLU A 15 0.66 -8.36 -7.63
C GLU A 15 -0.69 -7.64 -7.51
N ILE A 16 -1.16 -7.34 -6.29
CA ILE A 16 -2.39 -6.57 -6.08
C ILE A 16 -2.31 -5.21 -6.77
N ARG A 17 -1.18 -4.50 -6.66
CA ARG A 17 -0.97 -3.24 -7.37
C ARG A 17 -1.07 -3.43 -8.88
N TYR A 18 -0.48 -4.50 -9.43
CA TYR A 18 -0.54 -4.77 -10.87
C TYR A 18 -1.98 -5.01 -11.34
N LEU A 19 -2.72 -5.86 -10.61
CA LEU A 19 -4.13 -6.16 -10.89
C LEU A 19 -5.03 -4.92 -10.81
N LEU A 20 -4.73 -4.00 -9.89
CA LEU A 20 -5.51 -2.79 -9.67
C LEU A 20 -5.06 -1.58 -10.49
N ALA A 21 -4.01 -1.70 -11.31
CA ALA A 21 -3.40 -0.55 -12.01
C ALA A 21 -4.39 0.23 -12.89
N GLY A 22 -5.39 -0.44 -13.46
CA GLY A 22 -6.44 0.18 -14.28
C GLY A 22 -7.39 1.12 -13.51
N HIS A 23 -7.41 1.03 -12.17
CA HIS A 23 -8.29 1.79 -11.29
C HIS A 23 -7.64 3.02 -10.66
N LEU A 24 -6.38 3.32 -11.03
CA LEU A 24 -5.68 4.52 -10.57
C LEU A 24 -6.20 5.80 -11.24
N GLY A 25 -6.14 6.89 -10.48
CA GLY A 25 -6.60 8.21 -10.88
C GLY A 25 -7.89 8.66 -10.17
N SER A 26 -8.03 9.98 -10.04
CA SER A 26 -9.16 10.61 -9.34
C SER A 26 -10.47 10.61 -10.16
N GLN A 27 -10.37 10.44 -11.48
CA GLN A 27 -11.50 10.56 -12.42
C GLN A 27 -11.98 9.22 -12.99
N ARG A 28 -11.58 8.09 -12.39
CA ARG A 28 -12.02 6.77 -12.86
C ARG A 28 -13.45 6.50 -12.40
N GLU A 29 -14.24 5.86 -13.28
CA GLU A 29 -15.64 5.47 -13.02
C GLU A 29 -15.76 4.26 -12.05
N SER A 30 -14.65 3.71 -11.58
CA SER A 30 -14.65 2.60 -10.62
C SER A 30 -15.14 3.05 -9.25
N ASP A 31 -15.77 2.13 -8.53
CA ASP A 31 -16.23 2.37 -7.15
C ASP A 31 -15.11 2.94 -6.27
N LEU A 32 -15.48 3.83 -5.36
CA LEU A 32 -14.53 4.50 -4.47
C LEU A 32 -13.69 3.49 -3.65
N SER A 33 -14.29 2.36 -3.25
CA SER A 33 -13.59 1.28 -2.55
C SER A 33 -12.50 0.62 -3.39
N VAL A 34 -12.76 0.38 -4.68
CA VAL A 34 -11.78 -0.18 -5.62
C VAL A 34 -10.66 0.82 -5.88
N ARG A 35 -11.01 2.10 -6.03
CA ARG A 35 -10.03 3.18 -6.17
C ARG A 35 -9.17 3.33 -4.92
N ALA A 36 -9.75 3.26 -3.74
CA ALA A 36 -9.02 3.29 -2.46
C ALA A 36 -8.04 2.12 -2.36
N ALA A 37 -8.46 0.90 -2.72
CA ALA A 37 -7.57 -0.27 -2.75
C ALA A 37 -6.42 -0.09 -3.75
N ALA A 38 -6.70 0.45 -4.94
CA ALA A 38 -5.67 0.70 -5.96
C ALA A 38 -4.62 1.70 -5.48
N HIS A 39 -5.05 2.80 -4.86
CA HIS A 39 -4.14 3.82 -4.35
C HIS A 39 -3.40 3.38 -3.08
N LEU A 40 -4.01 2.56 -2.23
CA LEU A 40 -3.33 1.90 -1.12
C LEU A 40 -2.18 1.01 -1.63
N ALA A 41 -2.46 0.13 -2.60
CA ALA A 41 -1.45 -0.73 -3.18
C ALA A 41 -0.33 0.08 -3.86
N TYR A 42 -0.70 1.15 -4.57
CA TYR A 42 0.25 2.08 -5.18
C TYR A 42 1.08 2.85 -4.15
N ALA A 43 0.51 3.24 -3.01
CA ALA A 43 1.27 3.91 -1.95
C ALA A 43 2.41 3.04 -1.41
N MET A 44 2.28 1.71 -1.46
CA MET A 44 3.24 0.77 -0.88
C MET A 44 4.17 0.09 -1.90
N HIS A 45 3.88 0.17 -3.20
CA HIS A 45 4.53 -0.69 -4.21
C HIS A 45 6.06 -0.55 -4.31
N ASN A 46 6.62 0.66 -4.18
CA ASN A 46 8.09 0.83 -4.23
C ASN A 46 8.81 0.13 -3.07
N GLU A 47 8.20 0.09 -1.88
CA GLU A 47 8.81 -0.62 -0.76
C GLU A 47 8.66 -2.12 -0.92
N ALA A 48 7.53 -2.58 -1.46
CA ALA A 48 7.34 -3.98 -1.80
C ALA A 48 8.39 -4.44 -2.83
N GLU A 49 8.62 -3.66 -3.90
CA GLU A 49 9.67 -3.94 -4.87
C GLU A 49 11.07 -3.95 -4.22
N THR A 50 11.34 -3.00 -3.31
CA THR A 50 12.61 -2.95 -2.57
C THR A 50 12.85 -4.22 -1.74
N VAL A 51 11.85 -4.68 -0.98
CA VAL A 51 11.92 -5.92 -0.19
C VAL A 51 12.13 -7.15 -1.08
N LEU A 52 11.46 -7.22 -2.22
CA LEU A 52 11.63 -8.33 -3.18
C LEU A 52 13.06 -8.44 -3.70
N HIS A 53 13.76 -7.31 -3.87
CA HIS A 53 15.16 -7.25 -4.30
C HIS A 53 16.17 -7.31 -3.13
N GLY A 54 15.72 -7.60 -1.91
CA GLY A 54 16.59 -7.74 -0.73
C GLY A 54 16.99 -6.42 -0.08
N GLY A 55 16.32 -5.32 -0.43
CA GLY A 55 16.49 -4.02 0.23
C GLY A 55 15.67 -3.89 1.52
N ALA A 56 15.85 -2.76 2.20
CA ALA A 56 15.14 -2.44 3.43
C ALA A 56 13.86 -1.63 3.13
N PHE A 57 12.76 -2.01 3.78
CA PHE A 57 11.49 -1.28 3.73
C PHE A 57 11.61 0.03 4.54
N ASP A 58 11.21 1.16 3.97
CA ASP A 58 11.10 2.44 4.68
C ASP A 58 9.64 2.72 5.10
N PRO A 59 9.29 2.58 6.39
CA PRO A 59 7.94 2.88 6.86
C PRO A 59 7.56 4.36 6.72
N GLY A 60 8.53 5.28 6.84
CA GLY A 60 8.27 6.71 6.82
C GLY A 60 7.73 7.18 5.48
N SER A 61 8.34 6.71 4.38
CA SER A 61 7.88 7.03 3.03
C SER A 61 6.48 6.47 2.73
N VAL A 62 6.12 5.31 3.28
CA VAL A 62 4.78 4.72 3.13
C VAL A 62 3.76 5.53 3.90
N VAL A 63 4.02 5.85 5.16
CA VAL A 63 3.10 6.67 5.98
C VAL A 63 2.85 8.01 5.32
N ALA A 64 3.87 8.68 4.77
CA ALA A 64 3.70 9.93 4.03
C ALA A 64 2.78 9.76 2.79
N ARG A 65 2.98 8.70 2.01
CA ARG A 65 2.14 8.39 0.84
C ARG A 65 0.68 8.06 1.22
N LEU A 66 0.46 7.37 2.33
CA LEU A 66 -0.89 7.10 2.83
C LEU A 66 -1.64 8.40 3.15
N GLY A 67 -0.97 9.39 3.73
CA GLY A 67 -1.58 10.70 4.00
C GLY A 67 -2.08 11.39 2.73
N VAL A 68 -1.29 11.33 1.65
CA VAL A 68 -1.71 11.86 0.34
C VAL A 68 -2.95 11.12 -0.21
N VAL A 69 -3.04 9.81 -0.01
CA VAL A 69 -4.21 9.02 -0.43
C VAL A 69 -5.45 9.38 0.40
N ASP A 70 -5.27 9.52 1.72
CA ASP A 70 -6.33 9.94 2.64
C ASP A 70 -6.91 11.30 2.27
N GLU A 71 -6.07 12.29 1.97
CA GLU A 71 -6.50 13.60 1.48
C GLU A 71 -7.21 13.52 0.12
N MET A 72 -6.68 12.73 -0.81
CA MET A 72 -7.20 12.63 -2.18
C MET A 72 -8.55 11.93 -2.27
N LEU A 73 -8.78 10.89 -1.45
CA LEU A 73 -9.95 10.01 -1.56
C LEU A 73 -10.89 10.08 -0.37
N GLY A 74 -10.56 10.85 0.67
CA GLY A 74 -11.31 10.88 1.92
C GLY A 74 -11.22 9.56 2.69
N THR A 75 -10.11 8.82 2.55
CA THR A 75 -9.85 7.60 3.31
C THR A 75 -9.21 7.91 4.67
N ASP A 76 -9.01 6.89 5.48
CA ASP A 76 -8.52 6.97 6.85
C ASP A 76 -7.42 5.94 7.15
N PHE A 77 -6.60 5.61 6.14
CA PHE A 77 -5.58 4.58 6.23
C PHE A 77 -4.53 4.87 7.30
N GLN A 78 -4.05 6.11 7.43
CA GLN A 78 -3.07 6.45 8.46
C GLN A 78 -3.63 6.24 9.88
N ARG A 79 -4.89 6.63 10.11
CA ARG A 79 -5.57 6.43 11.39
C ARG A 79 -5.72 4.95 11.71
N ARG A 80 -6.22 4.17 10.75
CA ARG A 80 -6.41 2.71 10.90
C ARG A 80 -5.09 1.96 11.11
N LEU A 81 -4.01 2.39 10.45
CA LEU A 81 -2.67 1.86 10.68
C LEU A 81 -2.23 2.14 12.12
N ALA A 82 -2.35 3.39 12.58
CA ALA A 82 -1.97 3.76 13.94
C ALA A 82 -2.78 3.01 15.01
N GLU A 83 -4.07 2.74 14.76
CA GLU A 83 -4.92 1.92 15.64
C GLU A 83 -4.49 0.45 15.65
N ALA A 84 -4.22 -0.12 14.47
CA ALA A 84 -3.81 -1.52 14.36
C ALA A 84 -2.46 -1.84 15.00
N THR A 85 -1.59 -0.84 15.17
CA THR A 85 -0.24 -1.00 15.75
C THR A 85 -0.13 -0.52 17.21
N ARG A 86 -1.24 -0.09 17.84
CA ARG A 86 -1.23 0.47 19.20
C ARG A 86 -1.23 -0.57 20.32
N ASP A 87 -1.51 -1.85 20.01
CA ASP A 87 -1.67 -2.90 21.02
C ASP A 87 -0.41 -3.77 21.26
N ASP A 88 0.74 -3.40 20.68
CA ASP A 88 2.03 -4.13 20.83
C ASP A 88 3.03 -3.45 21.80
N ALA A 89 2.56 -2.71 22.82
CA ALA A 89 3.41 -2.08 23.84
C ALA A 89 3.18 -2.62 25.26
#